data_AF-A0A915V6D1-F1
#
_entry.id   AF-A0A915V6D1-F1
#
_cell.length_a   1.000
_cell.length_b   1.000
_cell.length_c   1.000
_cell.angle_alpha   90.00
_cell.angle_beta   90.00
_cell.angle_gamma   90.00
#
_symmetry.space_group_name_H-M   'P 1'
#
loop_
_entity.id
_entity.type
_entity.pdbx_description
1 polymer ?
#
loop_
_entity_poly.entity_id
_entity_poly.type
_entity_poly.pdbx_seq_one_letter_code
_entity_poly.pdbx_strand_id
1 'polypeptide(L)'
;MTPTLYLSRNGLLEPLGQSQVFAYLRDLAHDYQITLITYEKKEDWIDTARMAAMRAECRRLGIRWLPQRFQPHPKVIAPALSMLRMAWLVYREVRAQGVQLIHARS
;
A
#
# COMPACT_ATOMS: atom_id res chain seq x y z
N MET A 1 -9.71 -16.47 6.47
CA MET A 1 -8.93 -15.22 6.50
C MET A 1 -9.74 -14.12 5.84
N THR A 2 -9.98 -13.01 6.54
CA THR A 2 -10.83 -11.92 6.07
C THR A 2 -10.09 -11.04 5.06
N PRO A 3 -10.59 -10.87 3.81
CA PRO A 3 -9.95 -10.00 2.82
C PRO A 3 -9.94 -8.54 3.30
N THR A 4 -8.75 -7.98 3.46
CA THR A 4 -8.51 -6.67 4.09
C THR A 4 -7.66 -5.79 3.18
N LEU A 5 -8.09 -4.55 2.98
CA LEU A 5 -7.34 -3.53 2.23
C LEU A 5 -6.72 -2.53 3.22
N TYR A 6 -5.39 -2.46 3.22
CA TYR A 6 -4.64 -1.51 4.02
C TYR A 6 -4.05 -0.42 3.14
N LEU A 7 -4.38 0.85 3.44
CA LEU A 7 -3.88 2.01 2.71
C LEU A 7 -2.99 2.85 3.62
N SER A 8 -1.80 3.21 3.13
CA SER A 8 -0.91 4.16 3.79
C SER A 8 -0.35 5.17 2.81
N ARG A 9 -0.19 6.42 3.26
CA ARG A 9 0.50 7.47 2.49
C ARG A 9 2.01 7.40 2.61
N ASN A 10 2.53 6.77 3.65
CA ASN A 10 3.96 6.58 3.81
C ASN A 10 4.44 5.49 2.84
N GLY A 11 5.59 5.72 2.21
CA GLY A 11 6.27 4.68 1.47
C GLY A 11 6.63 3.53 2.42
N LEU A 12 6.43 2.30 1.99
CA LEU A 12 6.76 1.12 2.79
C LEU A 12 8.27 1.08 3.07
N LEU A 13 9.10 1.56 2.14
CA LEU A 13 10.56 1.60 2.31
C LEU A 13 11.05 2.73 3.22
N GLU A 14 10.18 3.65 3.63
CA GLU A 14 10.53 4.71 4.55
C GLU A 14 10.60 4.20 6.00
N PRO A 15 11.38 4.83 6.90
CA PRO A 15 11.51 4.38 8.29
C PRO A 15 10.15 4.25 9.02
N LEU A 16 9.21 5.15 8.74
CA LEU A 16 7.85 5.09 9.27
C LEU A 16 7.05 3.95 8.63
N GLY A 17 7.18 3.72 7.32
CA GLY A 17 6.58 2.57 6.65
C GLY A 17 7.00 1.25 7.28
N GLN A 18 8.30 1.08 7.56
CA GLN A 18 8.84 -0.12 8.19
C GLN A 18 8.39 -0.30 9.64
N SER A 19 8.62 0.71 10.48
CA SER A 19 8.38 0.61 11.93
C SER A 19 6.89 0.56 12.30
N GLN A 20 6.04 1.17 11.49
CA GLN A 20 4.64 1.36 11.85
C GLN A 20 3.66 0.59 10.98
N VAL A 21 3.85 0.56 9.66
CA VAL A 21 2.92 -0.11 8.73
C VAL A 21 3.33 -1.57 8.58
N PHE A 22 4.55 -1.84 8.16
CA PHE A 22 5.01 -3.19 7.86
C PHE A 22 5.06 -4.07 9.12
N ALA A 23 5.61 -3.56 10.23
CA ALA A 23 5.66 -4.29 11.49
C ALA A 23 4.27 -4.74 11.98
N TYR A 24 3.26 -3.86 11.86
CA TYR A 24 1.88 -4.18 12.24
C TYR A 24 1.24 -5.22 11.32
N LEU A 25 1.43 -5.07 9.99
CA LEU A 25 0.84 -5.97 9.01
C LEU A 25 1.47 -7.36 9.02
N ARG A 26 2.76 -7.46 9.38
CA ARG A 26 3.46 -8.74 9.47
C ARG A 26 2.75 -9.72 10.40
N ASP A 27 2.31 -9.23 11.55
CA ASP A 27 1.66 -10.09 12.55
C ASP A 27 0.21 -10.38 12.13
N LEU A 28 -0.51 -9.38 11.60
CA LEU A 28 -1.88 -9.54 11.12
C LEU A 28 -2.03 -10.42 9.86
N ALA A 29 -0.97 -10.58 9.06
CA ALA A 29 -1.02 -11.41 7.86
C ALA A 29 -1.31 -12.90 8.14
N HIS A 30 -1.15 -13.34 9.40
CA HIS A 30 -1.51 -14.69 9.83
C HIS A 30 -3.02 -14.90 9.98
N ASP A 31 -3.81 -13.84 10.12
CA ASP A 31 -5.26 -13.92 10.34
C ASP A 31 -6.07 -13.34 9.17
N TYR A 32 -5.48 -12.39 8.43
CA TYR A 32 -6.14 -11.60 7.38
C TYR A 32 -5.48 -11.77 6.01
N GLN A 33 -6.28 -11.73 4.95
CA GLN A 33 -5.79 -11.67 3.57
C GLN A 33 -5.55 -10.21 3.19
N ILE A 34 -4.32 -9.73 3.37
CA ILE A 34 -4.00 -8.30 3.29
C ILE A 34 -3.55 -7.91 1.88
N THR A 35 -4.23 -6.91 1.32
CA THR A 35 -3.74 -6.12 0.19
C THR A 35 -3.25 -4.77 0.72
N LEU A 36 -1.98 -4.43 0.47
CA LEU A 36 -1.35 -3.20 0.95
C LEU A 36 -1.11 -2.24 -0.22
N ILE A 37 -1.63 -1.01 -0.10
CA ILE A 37 -1.38 0.09 -1.03
C ILE A 37 -0.59 1.16 -0.30
N THR A 38 0.59 1.49 -0.82
CA THR A 38 1.48 2.55 -0.32
C THR A 38 1.86 3.50 -1.45
N TYR A 39 2.33 4.70 -1.11
CA TYR A 39 2.83 5.67 -2.07
C TYR A 39 4.34 5.87 -1.87
N GLU A 40 5.15 5.23 -2.70
CA GLU A 40 6.62 5.29 -2.61
C GLU A 40 7.16 6.54 -3.32
N LYS A 41 8.22 7.13 -2.74
CA LYS A 41 8.90 8.28 -3.34
C LYS A 41 9.72 7.87 -4.55
N LYS A 42 10.10 8.86 -5.38
CA LYS A 42 10.83 8.58 -6.63
C LYS A 42 12.17 7.90 -6.35
N GLU A 43 12.81 8.27 -5.26
CA GLU A 43 14.11 7.75 -4.82
C GLU A 43 14.00 6.26 -4.46
N ASP A 44 12.93 5.86 -3.78
CA ASP A 44 12.63 4.46 -3.43
C ASP A 44 12.39 3.61 -4.69
N TRP A 45 11.72 4.17 -5.70
CA TRP A 45 11.52 3.49 -6.99
C TRP A 45 12.82 3.28 -7.79
N ILE A 46 13.84 4.12 -7.58
CA ILE A 46 15.14 3.99 -8.25
C ILE A 46 15.95 2.86 -7.61
N ASP A 47 15.80 2.63 -6.31
CA ASP A 47 16.41 1.53 -5.59
C ASP A 47 15.67 0.20 -5.84
N THR A 48 15.92 -0.36 -7.03
CA THR A 48 15.31 -1.62 -7.47
C THR A 48 15.62 -2.80 -6.55
N ALA A 49 16.79 -2.81 -5.90
CA ALA A 49 17.19 -3.87 -5.00
C ALA A 49 16.34 -3.86 -3.72
N ARG A 50 16.18 -2.70 -3.07
CA ARG A 50 15.32 -2.57 -1.89
C ARG A 50 13.84 -2.85 -2.22
N MET A 51 13.36 -2.37 -3.38
CA MET A 51 12.00 -2.67 -3.84
C MET A 51 11.78 -4.17 -4.07
N ALA A 52 12.74 -4.86 -4.69
CA ALA A 52 12.65 -6.29 -4.94
C ALA A 52 12.69 -7.09 -3.63
N ALA A 53 13.58 -6.73 -2.70
CA ALA A 53 13.67 -7.37 -1.39
C ALA A 53 12.36 -7.23 -0.60
N MET A 54 11.79 -6.02 -0.56
CA MET A 54 10.52 -5.78 0.12
C MET A 54 9.35 -6.52 -0.54
N ARG A 55 9.32 -6.60 -1.88
CA ARG A 55 8.33 -7.43 -2.60
C ARG A 55 8.46 -8.91 -2.27
N ALA A 56 9.68 -9.42 -2.14
CA ALA A 56 9.91 -10.81 -1.75
C ALA A 56 9.41 -11.06 -0.33
N GLU A 57 9.69 -10.15 0.59
CA GLU A 57 9.26 -10.27 1.98
C GLU A 57 7.74 -10.17 2.13
N CYS A 58 7.08 -9.21 1.47
CA CYS A 58 5.61 -9.16 1.45
C CYS A 58 5.00 -10.46 0.90
N ARG A 59 5.56 -11.02 -0.18
CA ARG A 59 5.08 -12.30 -0.73
C ARG A 59 5.28 -13.46 0.24
N ARG A 60 6.42 -13.50 0.96
CA ARG A 60 6.70 -14.51 1.98
C ARG A 60 5.66 -14.49 3.11
N LEU A 61 5.18 -13.30 3.47
CA LEU A 61 4.16 -13.09 4.49
C LEU A 61 2.72 -13.21 3.94
N GLY A 62 2.53 -13.49 2.64
CA GLY A 62 1.20 -13.53 2.03
C GLY A 62 0.53 -12.16 1.84
N ILE A 63 1.30 -11.07 1.98
CA ILE A 63 0.82 -9.69 1.78
C ILE A 63 0.91 -9.33 0.30
N ARG A 64 -0.23 -8.99 -0.31
CA ARG A 64 -0.28 -8.47 -1.68
C ARG A 64 0.05 -6.99 -1.69
N TRP A 65 1.33 -6.66 -1.90
CA TRP A 65 1.79 -5.27 -1.94
C TRP A 65 1.66 -4.64 -3.33
N LEU A 66 0.98 -3.49 -3.39
CA LEU A 66 0.70 -2.69 -4.58
C LEU A 66 1.29 -1.28 -4.43
N PRO A 67 2.63 -1.11 -4.52
CA PRO A 67 3.26 0.20 -4.41
C PRO A 67 2.80 1.11 -5.55
N GLN A 68 2.31 2.28 -5.19
CA GLN A 68 2.00 3.37 -6.10
C GLN A 68 3.13 4.38 -6.08
N ARG A 69 3.28 5.13 -7.18
CA ARG A 69 4.26 6.21 -7.24
C ARG A 69 3.68 7.48 -6.66
N PHE A 70 4.33 8.04 -5.64
CA PHE A 70 4.00 9.36 -5.15
C PHE A 70 4.34 10.41 -6.21
N GLN A 71 3.33 11.17 -6.66
CA GLN A 71 3.49 12.27 -7.61
C GLN A 71 3.17 13.59 -6.90
N PRO A 72 4.17 14.43 -6.56
CA PRO A 72 3.93 15.71 -5.89
C PRO A 72 3.35 16.80 -6.82
N HIS A 73 3.07 16.51 -8.10
CA HIS A 73 2.60 17.50 -9.09
C HIS A 73 1.52 16.92 -10.03
N PRO A 74 0.56 17.75 -10.51
CA PRO A 74 0.48 19.22 -10.40
C PRO A 74 -0.37 19.77 -9.24
N LYS A 75 0.14 20.82 -8.57
CA LYS A 75 -0.32 21.37 -7.27
C LYS A 75 -1.78 21.86 -7.15
N VAL A 76 -2.58 21.93 -8.22
CA VAL A 76 -3.95 22.53 -8.16
C VAL A 76 -5.06 21.61 -8.66
N ILE A 77 -4.74 20.62 -9.50
CA ILE A 77 -5.72 19.64 -10.05
C ILE A 77 -5.42 18.21 -9.52
N ALA A 78 -4.20 17.96 -9.02
CA ALA A 78 -3.79 16.65 -8.50
C ALA A 78 -4.58 16.13 -7.29
N PRO A 79 -5.04 16.92 -6.31
CA PRO A 79 -5.68 16.36 -5.12
C PRO A 79 -6.98 15.64 -5.45
N ALA A 80 -7.85 16.28 -6.25
CA ALA A 80 -9.13 15.70 -6.66
C ALA A 80 -8.94 14.49 -7.59
N LEU A 81 -8.01 14.56 -8.55
CA LEU A 81 -7.73 13.44 -9.45
C LEU A 81 -7.09 12.25 -8.70
N SER A 82 -6.23 12.52 -7.72
CA SER A 82 -5.62 11.49 -6.88
C SER A 82 -6.66 10.84 -5.95
N MET A 83 -7.57 11.64 -5.39
CA MET A 83 -8.71 11.12 -4.63
C MET A 83 -9.64 10.26 -5.50
N LEU A 84 -9.97 10.70 -6.72
CA LEU A 84 -10.79 9.93 -7.66
C LEU A 84 -10.10 8.62 -8.09
N ARG A 85 -8.79 8.67 -8.41
CA ARG A 85 -8.00 7.46 -8.70
C ARG A 85 -7.97 6.52 -7.51
N MET A 86 -7.75 7.03 -6.30
CA MET A 86 -7.74 6.24 -5.08
C MET A 86 -9.12 5.60 -4.82
N ALA A 87 -10.19 6.38 -4.95
CA ALA A 87 -11.56 5.89 -4.80
C ALA A 87 -11.89 4.79 -5.82
N TRP A 88 -11.47 4.95 -7.07
CA TRP A 88 -11.66 3.95 -8.11
C TRP A 88 -10.86 2.66 -7.83
N LEU A 89 -9.61 2.78 -7.39
CA LEU A 89 -8.76 1.64 -7.06
C LEU A 89 -9.33 0.86 -5.87
N VAL A 90 -9.76 1.56 -4.82
CA VAL A 90 -10.46 0.98 -3.67
C VAL A 90 -11.73 0.28 -4.11
N TYR A 91 -12.60 0.95 -4.89
CA TYR A 91 -13.84 0.38 -5.39
C TYR A 91 -13.59 -0.90 -6.21
N ARG A 92 -12.61 -0.88 -7.11
CA ARG A 92 -12.25 -2.03 -7.94
C ARG A 92 -11.73 -3.20 -7.11
N GLU A 93 -10.84 -2.98 -6.15
CA GLU A 93 -10.32 -4.05 -5.31
C GLU A 93 -11.39 -4.57 -4.34
N VAL A 94 -12.26 -3.72 -3.78
CA VAL A 94 -13.40 -4.13 -2.95
C VAL A 94 -14.33 -5.06 -3.74
N ARG A 95 -14.66 -4.68 -4.97
CA ARG A 95 -15.49 -5.47 -5.89
C ARG A 95 -14.84 -6.77 -6.33
N ALA A 96 -13.52 -6.77 -6.60
CA ALA A 96 -12.82 -7.93 -7.17
C ALA A 96 -12.35 -8.94 -6.12
N GLN A 97 -12.04 -8.48 -4.91
CA GLN A 97 -11.50 -9.32 -3.83
C GLN A 97 -12.53 -9.57 -2.72
N GLY A 98 -13.72 -8.96 -2.78
CA GLY A 98 -14.72 -9.05 -1.71
C GLY A 98 -14.19 -8.51 -0.38
N VAL A 99 -13.48 -7.38 -0.42
CA VAL A 99 -12.88 -6.76 0.77
C VAL A 99 -13.96 -6.51 1.82
N GLN A 100 -13.76 -7.06 3.02
CA GLN A 100 -14.70 -6.93 4.14
C GLN A 100 -14.24 -5.89 5.16
N LEU A 101 -12.95 -5.51 5.13
CA LEU A 101 -12.36 -4.54 6.04
C LEU A 101 -11.40 -3.60 5.30
N ILE A 102 -11.56 -2.29 5.50
CA ILE A 102 -10.66 -1.26 4.98
C ILE A 102 -10.05 -0.53 6.17
N HIS A 103 -8.73 -0.44 6.20
CA HIS A 103 -7.99 0.35 7.18
C HIS A 103 -7.11 1.37 6.47
N ALA A 104 -7.28 2.65 6.82
CA ALA A 104 -6.50 3.75 6.27
C ALA A 104 -5.68 4.42 7.37
N ARG A 105 -4.37 4.52 7.16
CA ARG A 105 -3.45 5.21 8.08
C ARG A 105 -2.93 6.49 7.44
N SER A 106 -3.11 7.62 8.15
CA SER A 106 -2.70 8.96 7.71
C SER A 106 -1.20 9.19 7.74
#